data_AF-A0A527HS59-F1
#
_entry.id   AF-A0A527HS59-F1
#
_cell.length_a   1.000
_cell.length_b   1.000
_cell.length_c   1.000
_cell.angle_alpha   90.00
_cell.angle_beta   90.00
_cell.angle_gamma   90.00
#
_symmetry.space_group_name_H-M   'P 1'
#
loop_
_entity.id
_entity.type
_entity.pdbx_description
1 polymer ?
#
loop_
_entity_poly.entity_id
_entity_poly.type
_entity_poly.pdbx_seq_one_letter_code
_entity_poly.pdbx_strand_id
1 'polypeptide(L)' 'LEGLADTVLNGTPMRGANVEDGIASIRAMVAIARSVVSGERVELASVSGAV' A
#
# COMPACT_ATOMS: atom_id res chain seq x y z
N LEU A 1 11.74 -11.74 -5.01
CA LEU A 1 12.01 -12.25 -3.63
C LEU A 1 13.42 -11.86 -3.16
N GLU A 2 14.34 -11.84 -4.10
CA GLU A 2 15.78 -11.66 -3.97
C GLU A 2 16.15 -10.26 -3.43
N GLY A 3 15.42 -9.21 -3.84
CA GLY A 3 15.67 -7.83 -3.36
C GLY A 3 15.37 -7.62 -1.86
N LEU A 4 14.31 -8.26 -1.34
CA LEU A 4 14.01 -8.24 0.09
C LEU A 4 15.06 -9.04 0.87
N ALA A 5 15.42 -10.23 0.39
CA ALA A 5 16.43 -11.06 1.02
C ALA A 5 17.80 -10.36 1.07
N ASP A 6 18.23 -9.71 -0.03
CA ASP A 6 19.48 -8.95 -0.09
C ASP A 6 19.48 -7.76 0.89
N THR A 7 18.35 -7.04 1.00
CA THR A 7 18.19 -5.95 1.96
C THR A 7 18.32 -6.45 3.41
N VAL A 8 17.66 -7.55 3.74
CA VAL A 8 17.63 -8.10 5.10
C VAL A 8 18.98 -8.72 5.50
N LEU A 9 19.61 -9.46 4.58
CA LEU A 9 20.83 -10.20 4.87
C LEU A 9 22.09 -9.33 4.77
N ASN A 10 22.13 -8.38 3.83
CA ASN A 10 23.33 -7.61 3.50
C ASN A 10 23.18 -6.11 3.75
N GLY A 11 22.01 -5.64 4.23
CA GLY A 11 21.75 -4.22 4.49
C GLY A 11 21.73 -3.36 3.22
N THR A 12 21.54 -3.98 2.04
CA THR A 12 21.49 -3.23 0.79
C THR A 12 20.19 -2.41 0.70
N PRO A 13 20.17 -1.31 -0.07
CA PRO A 13 18.94 -0.54 -0.24
C PRO A 13 17.82 -1.39 -0.85
N MET A 14 16.60 -1.23 -0.34
CA MET A 14 15.40 -1.89 -0.89
C MET A 14 15.24 -1.54 -2.36
N ARG A 15 15.01 -2.56 -3.19
CA ARG A 15 14.70 -2.42 -4.62
C ARG A 15 13.31 -2.96 -4.89
N GLY A 16 12.49 -2.14 -5.57
CA GLY A 16 11.08 -2.45 -5.82
C GLY A 16 10.16 -1.87 -4.76
N ALA A 17 8.92 -2.38 -4.72
CA ALA A 17 7.90 -1.89 -3.80
C ALA A 17 8.32 -2.09 -2.33
N ASN A 18 8.13 -1.05 -1.53
CA ASN A 18 8.41 -1.06 -0.10
C ASN A 18 7.11 -1.02 0.72
N VAL A 19 7.23 -0.83 2.04
CA VAL A 19 6.08 -0.82 2.95
C VAL A 19 5.07 0.28 2.64
N GLU A 20 5.51 1.46 2.22
CA GLU A 20 4.63 2.59 1.89
C GLU A 20 3.80 2.28 0.64
N ASP A 21 4.40 1.62 -0.35
CA ASP A 21 3.69 1.15 -1.55
C ASP A 21 2.59 0.13 -1.19
N GLY A 22 2.88 -0.77 -0.24
CA GLY A 22 1.92 -1.73 0.28
C GLY A 22 0.75 -1.06 1.01
N ILE A 23 1.05 -0.10 1.88
CA ILE A 23 0.04 0.68 2.60
C ILE A 23 -0.84 1.47 1.63
N ALA A 24 -0.24 2.11 0.62
CA ALA A 24 -0.98 2.83 -0.41
C ALA A 24 -1.90 1.90 -1.22
N SER A 25 -1.41 0.71 -1.57
CA SER A 25 -2.19 -0.30 -2.29
C SER A 25 -3.41 -0.77 -1.48
N ILE A 26 -3.20 -1.06 -0.19
CA ILE A 26 -4.30 -1.48 0.70
C ILE A 26 -5.31 -0.33 0.88
N ARG A 27 -4.87 0.91 1.08
CA ARG A 27 -5.76 2.08 1.17
C ARG A 27 -6.62 2.24 -0.09
N ALA A 28 -6.03 2.02 -1.27
CA ALA A 28 -6.78 2.05 -2.53
C ALA A 28 -7.86 0.97 -2.59
N MET A 29 -7.55 -0.26 -2.15
CA MET A 29 -8.56 -1.33 -2.07
C MET A 29 -9.72 -0.96 -1.13
N VAL A 30 -9.43 -0.36 0.03
CA VAL A 30 -10.45 0.14 0.96
C VAL A 30 -11.29 1.25 0.34
N ALA A 31 -10.67 2.20 -0.37
CA ALA A 31 -11.39 3.27 -1.06
C ALA A 31 -12.36 2.72 -2.11
N ILE A 32 -11.92 1.75 -2.92
CA ILE A 32 -12.75 1.06 -3.92
C ILE A 32 -13.94 0.39 -3.24
N ALA A 33 -13.70 -0.38 -2.17
CA ALA A 33 -14.78 -1.05 -1.44
C ALA A 33 -15.83 -0.06 -0.91
N ARG A 34 -15.40 1.08 -0.35
CA ARG A 34 -16.30 2.15 0.12
C ARG A 34 -17.07 2.82 -1.02
N SER A 35 -16.39 3.05 -2.15
CA SER A 35 -17.03 3.64 -3.34
C SER A 35 -18.12 2.70 -3.89
N VAL A 36 -17.85 1.40 -3.97
CA VAL A 36 -18.84 0.41 -4.40
C VAL A 36 -20.07 0.38 -3.47
N VAL A 37 -19.85 0.44 -2.15
CA VAL A 37 -20.96 0.41 -1.17
C VAL A 37 -21.79 1.69 -1.20
N SER A 38 -21.15 2.85 -1.32
CA SER A 38 -21.84 4.15 -1.27
C SER A 38 -22.39 4.62 -2.61
N GLY A 39 -21.84 4.15 -3.73
CA GLY A 39 -22.11 4.68 -5.07
C GLY A 39 -21.40 6.00 -5.37
N GLU A 40 -20.63 6.54 -4.42
CA GLU A 40 -20.00 7.86 -4.51
C GLU A 40 -18.51 7.77 -4.85
N ARG A 41 -17.95 8.87 -5.35
CA ARG A 41 -16.51 9.03 -5.54
C ARG A 41 -15.83 9.14 -4.17
N VAL A 42 -14.79 8.32 -3.95
CA VAL A 42 -13.97 8.36 -2.73
C VAL A 42 -12.54 8.79 -3.07
N GLU A 43 -12.08 9.88 -2.46
CA GLU A 43 -10.69 10.34 -2.58
C GLU A 43 -9.74 9.43 -1.80
N LEU A 44 -8.66 8.96 -2.43
CA LEU A 44 -7.67 8.10 -1.76
C LEU A 44 -7.06 8.76 -0.51
N ALA A 45 -6.81 10.07 -0.58
CA ALA A 45 -6.26 10.84 0.53
C ALA A 45 -7.19 10.92 1.75
N SER A 46 -8.49 10.64 1.58
CA SER A 46 -9.46 10.58 2.68
C SER A 46 -9.44 9.25 3.45
N VAL A 47 -8.74 8.23 2.93
CA VAL A 47 -8.61 6.92 3.59
C VAL A 47 -7.37 6.95 4.49
N SER A 48 -7.60 7.28 5.75
CA SER A 48 -6.59 7.28 6.82
C SER A 48 -6.82 6.15 7.83
N GLY A 49 -5.79 5.87 8.62
CA GLY A 49 -5.81 4.85 9.69
C GLY A 49 -4.78 3.75 9.47
N ALA A 50 -4.49 3.01 10.54
CA ALA A 50 -3.81 1.72 10.41
C ALA A 50 -4.76 0.78 9.68
N VAL A 51 -4.31 0.26 8.54
CA VAL A 51 -4.98 -0.89 7.93
C VAL A 51 -4.42 -2.16 8.54
#